data_AF-A0A959NLL5-F1
#
_entry.id   AF-A0A959NLL5-F1
#
_cell.length_a   1.000
_cell.length_b   1.000
_cell.length_c   1.000
_cell.angle_alpha   90.00
_cell.angle_beta   90.00
_cell.angle_gamma   90.00
#
_symmetry.space_group_name_H-M   'P 1'
#
loop_
_entity.id
_entity.type
_entity.pdbx_description
1 polymer ?
#
loop_
_entity_poly.entity_id
_entity_poly.type
_entity_poly.pdbx_seq_one_letter_code
_entity_poly.pdbx_strand_id
1 'polypeptide(L)'
;VAFGDLKPLATRIINEFEASGAPKATVQNARHYLNKMRGTRIIKINPDEPTNHISASQTSFTEQIQHFTDLINVLSGCPEYNPNVEDLKLVALQQKRDAMISTNAAVSTKQAVWSTSRIERNQFFNAPVTGYVETYLAVKNAVKAIFGASSPQYQQVSSLTFRRIDA
;
A
#
# COMPACT_ATOMS: atom_id res chain seq x y z
N VAL A 1 -5.17 -1.46 12.63
CA VAL A 1 -5.03 -1.35 11.15
C VAL A 1 -5.59 -2.62 10.53
N ALA A 2 -6.32 -2.55 9.40
CA ALA A 2 -7.06 -3.68 8.83
C ALA A 2 -6.25 -4.97 8.62
N PHE A 3 -4.94 -4.88 8.37
CA PHE A 3 -4.04 -6.02 8.15
C PHE A 3 -3.18 -6.42 9.37
N GLY A 4 -3.14 -5.58 10.42
CA GLY A 4 -2.09 -5.65 11.46
C GLY A 4 -2.09 -6.93 12.29
N ASP A 5 -3.26 -7.50 12.51
CA ASP A 5 -3.54 -8.70 13.30
C ASP A 5 -3.88 -9.93 12.44
N LEU A 6 -3.75 -9.84 11.11
CA LEU A 6 -4.14 -10.91 10.19
C LEU A 6 -3.41 -12.23 10.48
N LYS A 7 -2.08 -12.18 10.72
CA LYS A 7 -1.28 -13.40 10.95
C LYS A 7 -1.60 -14.06 12.31
N PRO A 8 -1.68 -13.32 13.43
CA PRO A 8 -2.21 -13.87 14.69
C PRO A 8 -3.61 -14.45 14.56
N LEU A 9 -4.53 -13.73 13.91
CA LEU A 9 -5.91 -14.18 13.69
C LEU A 9 -5.96 -15.48 12.88
N ALA A 10 -5.25 -15.54 11.75
CA ALA A 10 -5.18 -16.75 10.92
C ALA A 10 -4.62 -17.95 11.69
N THR A 11 -3.72 -17.73 12.65
CA THR A 11 -3.22 -18.81 13.52
C THR A 11 -4.31 -19.34 14.44
N ARG A 12 -5.10 -18.43 15.04
CA ARG A 12 -6.24 -18.80 15.89
C ARG A 12 -7.30 -19.56 15.12
N ILE A 13 -7.61 -19.14 13.89
CA ILE A 13 -8.54 -19.82 12.98
C ILE A 13 -8.12 -21.27 12.76
N ILE A 14 -6.84 -21.52 12.45
CA ILE A 14 -6.36 -22.90 12.23
C ILE A 14 -6.49 -23.74 13.50
N ASN A 15 -6.14 -23.18 14.66
CA ASN A 15 -6.24 -23.92 15.92
C ASN A 15 -7.71 -24.27 16.27
N GLU A 16 -8.63 -23.33 16.03
CA GLU A 16 -10.06 -23.54 16.21
C GLU A 16 -10.61 -24.59 15.23
N PHE A 17 -10.15 -24.54 13.97
CA PHE A 17 -10.56 -25.50 12.95
C PHE A 17 -10.06 -26.92 13.27
N GLU A 18 -8.87 -27.04 13.85
CA GLU A 18 -8.36 -28.31 14.39
C GLU A 18 -9.15 -28.80 15.60
N ALA A 19 -9.50 -27.90 16.52
CA ALA A 19 -10.29 -28.22 17.71
C ALA A 19 -11.72 -28.65 17.36
N SER A 20 -12.26 -28.15 16.25
CA SER A 20 -13.59 -28.48 15.73
C SER A 20 -13.70 -29.90 15.16
N GLY A 21 -12.60 -30.66 15.08
CA GLY A 21 -12.59 -32.03 14.57
C GLY A 21 -12.63 -32.13 13.04
N ALA A 22 -12.28 -31.04 12.33
CA ALA A 22 -12.26 -31.02 10.89
C ALA A 22 -11.27 -32.05 10.29
N PRO A 23 -11.51 -32.56 9.07
CA PRO A 23 -10.63 -33.53 8.44
C PRO A 23 -9.19 -33.00 8.29
N LYS A 24 -8.19 -33.84 8.62
CA LYS A 24 -6.76 -33.47 8.58
C LYS A 24 -6.33 -32.89 7.22
N ALA A 25 -6.85 -33.45 6.12
CA ALA A 25 -6.57 -32.97 4.77
C ALA A 25 -7.06 -31.53 4.57
N THR A 26 -8.25 -31.20 5.08
CA THR A 26 -8.83 -29.86 4.96
C THR A 26 -8.14 -28.85 5.86
N VAL A 27 -7.75 -29.26 7.07
CA VAL A 27 -6.87 -28.47 7.94
C VAL A 27 -5.53 -28.18 7.27
N GLN A 28 -4.94 -29.16 6.59
CA GLN A 28 -3.68 -28.96 5.86
C GLN A 28 -3.84 -27.97 4.70
N ASN A 29 -4.97 -28.01 4.00
CA ASN A 29 -5.33 -27.01 3.00
C ASN A 29 -5.45 -25.61 3.64
N ALA A 30 -6.15 -25.47 4.76
CA ALA A 30 -6.23 -24.21 5.49
C ALA A 30 -4.83 -23.69 5.95
N ARG A 31 -3.97 -24.59 6.44
CA ARG A 31 -2.57 -24.28 6.81
C ARG A 31 -1.74 -23.79 5.62
N HIS A 32 -2.05 -24.21 4.40
CA HIS A 32 -1.41 -23.68 3.20
C HIS A 32 -1.58 -22.16 3.09
N TYR A 33 -2.82 -21.67 3.23
CA TYR A 33 -3.11 -20.23 3.18
C TYR A 33 -2.51 -19.46 4.35
N LEU A 34 -2.44 -20.06 5.55
CA LEU A 34 -1.70 -19.47 6.68
C LEU A 34 -0.21 -19.24 6.34
N ASN A 35 0.45 -20.23 5.74
CA ASN A 35 1.86 -20.12 5.36
C ASN A 35 2.08 -19.08 4.26
N LYS A 36 1.16 -18.98 3.30
CA LYS A 36 1.15 -17.92 2.28
C LYS A 36 1.04 -16.53 2.91
N MET A 37 0.09 -16.32 3.83
CA MET A 37 -0.05 -15.06 4.57
C MET A 37 1.18 -14.71 5.41
N ARG A 38 1.89 -15.70 5.95
CA ARG A 38 3.13 -15.48 6.71
C ARG A 38 4.33 -15.15 5.82
N GLY A 39 4.29 -15.50 4.54
CA GLY A 39 5.42 -15.40 3.61
C GLY A 39 6.49 -16.47 3.85
N THR A 40 6.15 -17.52 4.60
CA THR A 40 7.10 -18.60 4.92
C THR A 40 7.16 -19.60 3.78
N ARG A 41 8.36 -19.87 3.25
CA ARG A 41 8.56 -20.96 2.29
C ARG A 41 8.28 -22.31 2.94
N ILE A 42 7.55 -23.16 2.21
CA ILE A 42 7.32 -24.56 2.60
C ILE A 42 8.64 -25.35 2.48
N ILE A 43 9.40 -25.10 1.40
CA ILE A 43 10.72 -25.70 1.17
C ILE A 43 11.79 -24.71 1.64
N LYS A 44 12.55 -25.11 2.67
CA LYS A 44 13.67 -24.30 3.17
C LYS A 44 14.80 -24.28 2.15
N ILE A 45 15.42 -23.11 1.99
CA ILE A 45 16.65 -22.96 1.20
C ILE A 45 17.81 -23.53 2.02
N ASN A 46 18.67 -24.32 1.39
CA ASN A 46 19.95 -24.70 1.96
C ASN A 46 20.94 -23.53 1.75
N PRO A 47 21.45 -22.89 2.82
CA PRO A 47 22.39 -21.77 2.68
C PRO A 47 23.74 -22.17 2.07
N ASP A 48 24.07 -23.47 2.04
CA ASP A 48 25.36 -23.97 1.53
C ASP A 48 25.35 -24.27 0.02
N GLU A 49 24.20 -24.15 -0.64
CA GLU A 49 24.11 -24.35 -2.09
C GLU A 49 24.44 -23.06 -2.85
N PRO A 50 25.30 -23.09 -3.89
CA PRO A 50 25.73 -21.91 -4.65
C PRO A 50 24.63 -21.36 -5.59
N THR A 51 23.36 -21.61 -5.29
CA THR A 51 22.23 -21.31 -6.17
C THR A 51 21.68 -19.90 -5.87
N ASN A 52 21.58 -19.05 -6.89
CA ASN A 52 20.91 -17.76 -6.76
C ASN A 52 19.40 -17.97 -6.55
N HIS A 53 18.91 -17.64 -5.36
CA HIS A 53 17.48 -17.74 -5.06
C HIS A 53 16.78 -16.39 -5.24
N ILE A 54 15.70 -16.40 -6.03
CA ILE A 54 14.78 -15.26 -6.13
C ILE A 54 13.77 -15.28 -4.97
N SER A 55 13.28 -14.11 -4.57
CA SER A 55 12.15 -14.03 -3.64
C SER A 55 10.90 -14.66 -4.27
N ALA A 56 10.18 -15.47 -3.49
CA ALA A 56 8.91 -16.08 -3.88
C ALA A 56 7.77 -15.70 -2.92
N SER A 57 7.95 -14.62 -2.14
CA SER A 57 6.96 -14.18 -1.17
C SER A 57 5.74 -13.57 -1.88
N GLN A 58 4.56 -14.11 -1.59
CA GLN A 58 3.27 -13.64 -2.11
C GLN A 58 2.50 -12.87 -1.01
N THR A 59 3.10 -11.77 -0.54
CA THR A 59 2.67 -11.04 0.67
C THR A 59 2.20 -9.60 0.39
N SER A 60 1.94 -9.23 -0.85
CA SER A 60 1.30 -7.94 -1.16
C SER A 60 -0.08 -7.83 -0.49
N PHE A 61 -0.61 -6.62 -0.31
CA PHE A 61 -1.93 -6.44 0.33
C PHE A 61 -3.05 -7.13 -0.45
N THR A 62 -2.99 -7.12 -1.79
CA THR A 62 -3.92 -7.85 -2.65
C THR A 62 -3.81 -9.36 -2.45
N GLU A 63 -2.59 -9.91 -2.40
CA GLU A 63 -2.38 -11.33 -2.14
C GLU A 63 -2.84 -11.72 -0.73
N GLN A 64 -2.60 -10.90 0.30
CA GLN A 64 -3.09 -11.16 1.65
C GLN A 64 -4.62 -11.19 1.72
N ILE A 65 -5.32 -10.30 1.00
CA ILE A 65 -6.78 -10.36 0.84
C ILE A 65 -7.20 -11.67 0.19
N GLN A 66 -6.53 -12.07 -0.88
CA GLN A 66 -6.86 -13.30 -1.61
C GLN A 66 -6.66 -14.54 -0.74
N HIS A 67 -5.49 -14.70 -0.13
CA HIS A 67 -5.19 -15.85 0.75
C HIS A 67 -6.17 -15.94 1.93
N PHE A 68 -6.58 -14.80 2.50
CA PHE A 68 -7.57 -14.78 3.57
C PHE A 68 -8.98 -15.12 3.07
N THR A 69 -9.33 -14.68 1.86
CA THR A 69 -10.59 -15.05 1.19
C THR A 69 -10.64 -16.56 0.94
N ASP A 70 -9.56 -17.14 0.44
CA ASP A 70 -9.47 -18.57 0.17
C ASP A 70 -9.50 -19.40 1.46
N LEU A 71 -8.87 -18.90 2.54
CA LEU A 71 -9.03 -19.49 3.88
C LEU A 71 -10.50 -19.47 4.32
N ILE A 72 -11.21 -18.34 4.20
CA ILE A 72 -12.64 -18.25 4.54
C ILE A 72 -13.46 -19.23 3.71
N ASN A 73 -13.14 -19.40 2.42
CA ASN A 73 -13.84 -20.34 1.54
C ASN A 73 -13.67 -21.79 2.03
N VAL A 74 -12.45 -22.19 2.42
CA VAL A 74 -12.20 -23.51 3.02
C VAL A 74 -13.06 -23.73 4.26
N LEU A 75 -13.12 -22.75 5.17
CA LEU A 75 -13.92 -22.84 6.39
C LEU A 75 -15.42 -22.91 6.09
N SER A 76 -15.90 -22.12 5.14
CA SER A 76 -17.33 -22.09 4.77
C SER A 76 -17.83 -23.40 4.17
N GLY A 77 -16.94 -24.19 3.57
CA GLY A 77 -17.24 -25.51 3.03
C GLY A 77 -17.20 -26.64 4.06
N CYS A 78 -16.87 -26.35 5.32
CA CYS A 78 -16.72 -27.34 6.39
C CYS A 78 -17.78 -27.13 7.48
N PRO A 79 -18.77 -28.04 7.57
CA PRO A 79 -19.80 -27.99 8.63
C PRO A 79 -19.23 -28.04 10.05
N GLU A 80 -18.06 -28.64 10.24
CA GLU A 80 -17.39 -28.75 11.52
C GLU A 80 -16.96 -27.39 12.08
N TYR A 81 -16.70 -26.40 11.23
CA TYR A 81 -16.26 -25.08 11.66
C TYR A 81 -17.43 -24.26 12.21
N ASN A 82 -17.72 -24.43 13.50
CA ASN A 82 -18.78 -23.72 14.23
C ASN A 82 -18.26 -23.08 15.54
N PRO A 83 -17.41 -22.05 15.45
CA PRO A 83 -16.76 -21.48 16.62
C PRO A 83 -17.72 -20.66 17.49
N ASN A 84 -17.55 -20.79 18.81
CA ASN A 84 -18.30 -19.99 19.80
C ASN A 84 -17.73 -18.57 19.97
N VAL A 85 -16.46 -18.35 19.60
CA VAL A 85 -15.80 -17.06 19.75
C VAL A 85 -16.22 -16.13 18.61
N GLU A 86 -16.79 -14.97 18.95
CA GLU A 86 -17.40 -14.04 17.99
C GLU A 86 -16.45 -13.63 16.86
N ASP A 87 -15.18 -13.37 17.15
CA ASP A 87 -14.19 -12.92 16.16
C ASP A 87 -13.69 -14.03 15.22
N LEU A 88 -13.97 -15.29 15.53
CA LEU A 88 -13.65 -16.45 14.68
C LEU A 88 -14.83 -16.89 13.82
N LYS A 89 -16.04 -16.40 14.08
CA LYS A 89 -17.23 -16.70 13.26
C LYS A 89 -17.05 -16.22 11.82
N LEU A 90 -17.60 -16.97 10.87
CA LEU A 90 -17.50 -16.66 9.43
C LEU A 90 -17.93 -15.22 9.11
N VAL A 91 -18.98 -14.71 9.75
CA VAL A 91 -19.46 -13.34 9.57
C VAL A 91 -18.38 -12.32 9.97
N ALA A 92 -17.73 -12.50 11.11
CA ALA A 92 -16.66 -11.60 11.56
C ALA A 92 -15.43 -11.68 10.64
N LEU A 93 -15.07 -12.88 10.17
CA LEU A 93 -13.98 -13.07 9.22
C LEU A 93 -14.27 -12.40 7.86
N GLN A 94 -15.51 -12.48 7.37
CA GLN A 94 -15.96 -11.80 6.16
C GLN A 94 -15.91 -10.28 6.32
N GLN A 95 -16.41 -9.74 7.42
CA GLN A 95 -16.31 -8.30 7.74
C GLN A 95 -14.86 -7.83 7.78
N LYS A 96 -13.96 -8.64 8.36
CA LYS A 96 -12.53 -8.38 8.39
C LYS A 96 -11.92 -8.32 6.98
N ARG A 97 -12.24 -9.29 6.12
CA ARG A 97 -11.83 -9.31 4.70
C ARG A 97 -12.34 -8.06 3.97
N ASP A 98 -13.59 -7.70 4.18
CA ASP A 98 -14.20 -6.54 3.51
C ASP A 98 -13.57 -5.22 3.97
N ALA A 99 -13.21 -5.12 5.25
CA ALA A 99 -12.43 -4.00 5.77
C ALA A 99 -11.02 -3.93 5.15
N MET A 100 -10.37 -5.06 4.90
CA MET A 100 -9.09 -5.12 4.19
C MET A 100 -9.23 -4.65 2.74
N ILE A 101 -10.26 -5.10 2.02
CA ILE A 101 -10.58 -4.66 0.65
C ILE A 101 -10.79 -3.15 0.60
N SER A 102 -11.68 -2.63 1.46
CA SER A 102 -12.01 -1.21 1.53
C SER A 102 -10.77 -0.35 1.85
N THR A 103 -9.96 -0.78 2.82
CA THR A 103 -8.72 -0.06 3.19
C THR A 103 -7.72 -0.04 2.03
N ASN A 104 -7.55 -1.16 1.32
CA ASN A 104 -6.63 -1.24 0.18
C ASN A 104 -7.08 -0.35 -0.98
N ALA A 105 -8.39 -0.37 -1.29
CA ALA A 105 -8.97 0.51 -2.31
C ALA A 105 -8.81 2.01 -1.95
N ALA A 106 -9.01 2.36 -0.68
CA ALA A 106 -8.83 3.74 -0.21
C ALA A 106 -7.38 4.23 -0.39
N VAL A 107 -6.38 3.37 -0.18
CA VAL A 107 -4.97 3.70 -0.45
C VAL A 107 -4.74 3.94 -1.94
N SER A 108 -5.24 3.06 -2.82
CA SER A 108 -5.12 3.23 -4.28
C SER A 108 -5.72 4.56 -4.76
N THR A 109 -6.91 4.92 -4.27
CA THR A 109 -7.55 6.20 -4.62
C THR A 109 -6.74 7.39 -4.12
N LYS A 110 -6.26 7.36 -2.87
CA LYS A 110 -5.42 8.44 -2.32
C LYS A 110 -4.09 8.57 -3.06
N GLN A 111 -3.50 7.46 -3.48
CA GLN A 111 -2.26 7.45 -4.25
C GLN A 111 -2.44 8.13 -5.61
N ALA A 112 -3.55 7.85 -6.30
CA ALA A 112 -3.87 8.49 -7.58
C ALA A 112 -4.02 10.01 -7.43
N VAL A 113 -4.81 10.47 -6.45
CA VAL A 113 -4.97 11.89 -6.14
C VAL A 113 -3.62 12.54 -5.84
N TRP A 114 -2.82 11.93 -4.96
CA TRP A 114 -1.51 12.44 -4.61
C TRP A 114 -0.56 12.55 -5.80
N SER A 115 -0.52 11.54 -6.68
CA SER A 115 0.32 11.58 -7.88
C SER A 115 -0.12 12.67 -8.85
N THR A 116 -1.43 12.84 -9.06
CA THR A 116 -1.96 13.90 -9.93
C THR A 116 -1.66 15.28 -9.36
N SER A 117 -1.88 15.49 -8.05
CA SER A 117 -1.55 16.77 -7.40
C SER A 117 -0.06 17.12 -7.48
N ARG A 118 0.83 16.12 -7.45
CA ARG A 118 2.28 16.35 -7.69
C ARG A 118 2.57 16.80 -9.11
N ILE A 119 1.91 16.19 -10.10
CA ILE A 119 2.04 16.58 -11.52
C ILE A 119 1.54 18.02 -11.71
N GLU A 120 0.35 18.34 -11.21
CA GLU A 120 -0.23 19.69 -11.29
C GLU A 120 0.64 20.74 -10.60
N ARG A 121 1.15 20.43 -9.40
CA ARG A 121 2.11 21.29 -8.70
C ARG A 121 3.35 21.54 -9.56
N ASN A 122 3.95 20.49 -10.10
CA ASN A 122 5.16 20.63 -10.91
C ASN A 122 4.89 21.44 -12.19
N GLN A 123 3.72 21.25 -12.82
CA GLN A 123 3.29 22.03 -13.98
C GLN A 123 3.11 23.51 -13.62
N PHE A 124 2.44 23.83 -12.50
CA PHE A 124 2.24 25.21 -12.05
C PHE A 124 3.56 25.96 -11.86
N PHE A 125 4.55 25.33 -11.21
CA PHE A 125 5.84 25.98 -10.97
C PHE A 125 6.74 26.03 -12.21
N ASN A 126 6.77 24.96 -13.00
CA ASN A 126 7.82 24.72 -13.99
C ASN A 126 7.37 24.86 -15.45
N ALA A 127 6.08 25.13 -15.74
CA ALA A 127 5.60 25.23 -17.12
C ALA A 127 6.49 26.19 -17.95
N PRO A 128 6.93 25.78 -19.15
CA PRO A 128 7.72 26.66 -20.01
C PRO A 128 6.95 27.94 -20.31
N VAL A 129 7.61 29.09 -20.18
CA VAL A 129 7.07 30.43 -20.43
C VAL A 129 5.97 30.89 -19.46
N THR A 130 4.98 30.07 -19.16
CA THR A 130 3.79 30.43 -18.36
C THR A 130 3.83 29.97 -16.91
N GLY A 131 4.79 29.13 -16.56
CA GLY A 131 4.99 28.65 -15.19
C GLY A 131 5.35 29.79 -14.25
N TYR A 132 5.11 29.57 -12.96
CA TYR A 132 5.30 30.60 -11.94
C TYR A 132 6.75 31.12 -11.89
N VAL A 133 7.74 30.22 -12.04
CA VAL A 133 9.16 30.61 -12.04
C VAL A 133 9.50 31.47 -13.26
N GLU A 134 9.08 31.06 -14.46
CA GLU A 134 9.35 31.80 -15.69
C GLU A 134 8.66 33.17 -15.70
N THR A 135 7.40 33.22 -15.26
CA THR A 135 6.64 34.46 -15.12
C THR A 135 7.35 35.44 -14.19
N TYR A 136 7.80 34.98 -13.02
CA TYR A 136 8.57 35.82 -12.09
C TYR A 136 9.88 36.32 -12.74
N LEU A 137 10.62 35.45 -13.42
CA LEU A 137 11.87 35.85 -14.08
C LEU A 137 11.63 36.90 -15.18
N ALA A 138 10.56 36.76 -15.96
CA ALA A 138 10.17 37.74 -16.97
C ALA A 138 9.83 39.10 -16.34
N VAL A 139 9.03 39.12 -15.27
CA VAL A 139 8.71 40.36 -14.52
C VAL A 139 9.97 40.99 -13.92
N LYS A 140 10.83 40.19 -13.30
CA LYS A 140 12.12 40.64 -12.75
C LYS A 140 12.99 41.32 -13.80
N ASN A 141 13.05 40.75 -15.01
CA ASN A 141 13.80 41.31 -16.12
C ASN A 141 13.17 42.60 -16.68
N ALA A 142 11.84 42.66 -16.77
CA ALA A 142 11.13 43.86 -17.20
C ALA A 142 11.35 45.04 -16.24
N VAL A 143 11.24 44.81 -14.92
CA VAL A 143 11.54 45.83 -13.90
C VAL A 143 12.99 46.30 -14.01
N LYS A 144 13.94 45.38 -14.23
CA LYS A 144 15.35 45.72 -14.45
C LYS A 144 15.55 46.61 -15.68
N ALA A 145 14.85 46.32 -16.77
CA ALA A 145 14.97 47.07 -18.02
C ALA A 145 14.39 48.49 -17.90
N ILE A 146 13.30 48.68 -17.15
CA ILE A 146 12.63 49.97 -16.98
C ILE A 146 13.39 50.88 -15.99
N PHE A 147 13.77 50.34 -14.83
CA PHE A 147 14.31 51.15 -13.72
C PHE A 147 15.84 51.05 -13.56
N GLY A 148 16.48 50.07 -14.20
CA GLY A 148 17.91 49.79 -14.05
C GLY A 148 18.24 48.91 -12.84
N ALA A 149 19.43 48.29 -12.89
CA ALA A 149 19.86 47.26 -11.93
C ALA A 149 20.14 47.80 -10.51
N SER A 150 20.44 49.10 -10.35
CA SER A 150 20.72 49.73 -9.05
C SER A 150 19.48 50.39 -8.42
N SER A 151 18.31 50.25 -9.06
CA SER A 151 17.09 50.91 -8.59
C SER A 151 16.49 50.23 -7.34
N PRO A 152 15.84 50.98 -6.44
CA PRO A 152 15.10 50.41 -5.32
C PRO A 152 14.02 49.41 -5.76
N GLN A 153 13.35 49.68 -6.89
CA GLN A 153 12.29 48.82 -7.47
C GLN A 153 12.85 47.45 -7.86
N TYR A 154 14.00 47.41 -8.54
CA TYR A 154 14.63 46.14 -8.91
C TYR A 154 15.16 45.38 -7.69
N GLN A 155 15.74 46.07 -6.71
CA GLN A 155 16.23 45.42 -5.48
C GLN A 155 15.09 44.73 -4.70
N GLN A 156 13.91 45.36 -4.63
CA GLN A 156 12.73 44.77 -3.97
C GLN A 156 12.26 43.47 -4.65
N VAL A 157 12.21 43.43 -5.98
CA VAL A 157 11.76 42.24 -6.71
C VAL A 157 12.86 41.18 -6.72
N SER A 158 14.13 41.59 -6.85
CA SER A 158 15.26 40.68 -7.01
C SER A 158 15.64 39.91 -5.75
N SER A 159 15.26 40.39 -4.56
CA SER A 159 15.43 39.69 -3.28
C SER A 159 14.52 38.47 -3.13
N LEU A 160 13.41 38.41 -3.87
CA LEU A 160 12.54 37.24 -3.93
C LEU A 160 13.22 36.12 -4.72
N THR A 161 13.08 34.88 -4.25
CA THR A 161 13.66 33.71 -4.92
C THR A 161 12.58 32.68 -5.20
N PHE A 162 12.40 32.37 -6.48
CA PHE A 162 11.52 31.31 -6.95
C PHE A 162 12.36 30.26 -7.66
N ARG A 163 12.19 28.99 -7.26
CA ARG A 163 12.95 27.86 -7.80
C ARG A 163 12.02 26.87 -8.46
N ARG A 164 12.53 26.23 -9.51
CA ARG A 164 11.89 25.05 -10.10
C ARG A 164 11.84 23.94 -9.06
N ILE A 165 10.81 23.11 -9.13
CA ILE A 165 10.62 21.97 -8.24
C ILE A 165 10.99 20.69 -8.99
N ASP A 166 11.75 19.80 -8.36
CA ASP A 166 12.10 18.51 -8.93
C ASP A 166 10.87 17.61 -9.12
N ALA A 167 11.00 16.67 -10.06
CA ALA A 167 9.94 15.74 -10.44
C ALA A 167 9.48 14.87 -9.26
#